data_AF-A0A936WQC1-F1
#
_entry.id   AF-A0A936WQC1-F1
#
_cell.length_a   1.000
_cell.length_b   1.000
_cell.length_c   1.000
_cell.angle_alpha   90.00
_cell.angle_beta   90.00
_cell.angle_gamma   90.00
#
_symmetry.space_group_name_H-M   'P 1'
#
loop_
_entity.id
_entity.type
_entity.pdbx_description
1 polymer ?
#
loop_
_entity_poly.entity_id
_entity_poly.type
_entity_poly.pdbx_seq_one_letter_code
_entity_poly.pdbx_strand_id
1 'polypeptide(L)'
;MGTLRNVLGIVSSLIAISGLVYALFLQEATDETQLADKVFIVLVATVLILTAGLAWSTAKLQSEIKTVGALPSDHKALTLEHGRLRKQFDNVTDSFHSLAHLQRNLSVAFYNKNMKTLKAEEFDSMFKLMEQYLSVYTSHIAALMNELSGGRCAVCIKLCLKTQEAPQASDLANSYVMTWYRDNKSYRKRKLSDYDRVSGQKTRTAVEKNTAFKKIMNPRERDSTYLRDNLLELAEAGEYQNDNTEWKSLYTATAVVPICLPVEKNERARRILGFVCVDNKEGGLQNSLVENILCALADSFYPLAARYIEAWTIADTKKWNNGQTRDLPIRGNR
;
A
#
# COMPACT_ATOMS: atom_id res chain seq x y z
N MET A 1 -29.82 -24.17 25.35
CA MET A 1 -30.54 -24.83 26.46
C MET A 1 -31.23 -23.85 27.41
N GLY A 2 -30.65 -22.69 27.75
CA GLY A 2 -31.27 -21.73 28.67
C GLY A 2 -32.65 -21.19 28.22
N THR A 3 -32.83 -20.91 26.93
CA THR A 3 -34.07 -20.34 26.39
C THR A 3 -35.27 -21.28 26.51
N LEU A 4 -35.09 -22.56 26.17
CA LEU A 4 -36.13 -23.58 26.30
C LEU A 4 -36.55 -23.78 27.76
N ARG A 5 -35.58 -23.75 28.68
CA ARG A 5 -35.81 -23.86 30.13
C ARG A 5 -36.60 -22.66 30.67
N ASN A 6 -36.32 -21.46 30.17
CA ASN A 6 -37.05 -20.24 30.52
C ASN A 6 -38.48 -20.24 29.98
N VAL A 7 -38.69 -20.72 28.74
CA VAL A 7 -40.04 -20.85 28.15
C VAL A 7 -40.88 -21.86 28.93
N LEU A 8 -40.31 -23.04 29.24
CA LEU A 8 -40.99 -24.05 30.07
C LEU A 8 -41.32 -23.52 31.46
N GLY A 9 -40.43 -22.73 32.07
CA GLY A 9 -40.67 -22.06 33.33
C GLY A 9 -41.84 -21.07 33.26
N ILE A 10 -41.89 -20.22 32.23
CA ILE A 10 -42.97 -19.25 32.03
C ILE A 10 -44.32 -19.95 31.82
N VAL A 11 -44.37 -20.97 30.96
CA VAL A 11 -45.60 -21.75 30.72
C VAL A 11 -46.09 -22.43 31.99
N SER A 12 -45.18 -23.03 32.78
CA SER A 12 -45.53 -23.69 34.04
C SER A 12 -46.10 -22.70 35.06
N SER A 13 -45.51 -21.51 35.19
CA SER A 13 -46.01 -20.45 36.07
C SER A 13 -47.39 -19.95 35.64
N LEU A 14 -47.63 -19.81 34.33
CA LEU A 14 -48.92 -19.37 33.80
C LEU A 14 -50.03 -20.40 34.05
N ILE A 15 -49.73 -21.70 33.87
CA ILE A 15 -50.66 -22.78 34.20
C ILE A 15 -50.99 -22.77 35.71
N ALA A 16 -49.99 -22.59 36.57
CA ALA A 16 -50.18 -22.52 38.02
C ALA A 16 -51.06 -21.31 38.43
N ILE A 17 -50.83 -20.14 37.82
CA ILE A 17 -51.64 -18.93 38.06
C ILE A 17 -53.08 -19.14 37.59
N SER A 18 -53.31 -19.70 36.39
CA SER A 18 -54.65 -20.00 35.90
C SER A 18 -55.38 -20.99 36.80
N GLY A 19 -54.69 -22.01 37.32
CA GLY A 19 -55.26 -22.95 38.29
C GLY A 19 -55.64 -22.29 39.62
N LEU A 20 -54.82 -21.37 40.12
CA LEU A 20 -55.10 -20.60 41.33
C LEU A 20 -56.31 -19.66 41.14
N VAL A 21 -56.36 -18.95 40.01
CA VAL A 21 -57.48 -18.06 39.67
C VAL A 21 -58.77 -18.86 39.53
N TYR A 22 -58.73 -20.02 38.89
CA TYR A 22 -59.87 -20.94 38.80
C TYR A 22 -60.36 -21.41 40.18
N ALA A 23 -59.44 -21.77 41.08
CA ALA A 23 -59.78 -22.18 42.45
C ALA A 23 -60.42 -21.05 43.27
N LEU A 24 -59.96 -19.80 43.10
CA LEU A 24 -60.57 -18.63 43.73
C LEU A 24 -61.99 -18.36 43.21
N PHE A 25 -62.21 -18.52 41.90
CA PHE A 25 -63.54 -18.35 41.31
C PHE A 25 -64.55 -19.43 41.76
N LEU A 26 -64.09 -20.65 42.00
CA LEU A 26 -64.93 -21.73 42.56
C LEU A 26 -65.43 -21.41 43.99
N GLN A 27 -64.68 -20.63 44.77
CA GLN A 27 -65.09 -20.25 46.14
C GLN A 27 -66.16 -19.15 46.17
N GLU A 28 -66.27 -18.32 45.13
CA GLU A 28 -67.14 -17.15 45.09
C GLU A 28 -68.49 -17.37 44.36
N ALA A 29 -68.66 -18.48 43.66
CA ALA A 29 -69.86 -18.70 42.86
C ALA A 29 -71.04 -19.19 43.73
N THR A 30 -72.11 -18.38 43.78
CA THR A 30 -73.38 -18.71 44.44
C THR A 30 -74.46 -19.24 43.51
N ASP A 31 -74.26 -19.14 42.18
CA ASP A 31 -75.18 -19.56 41.11
C ASP A 31 -74.41 -20.32 40.00
N GLU A 32 -74.94 -21.45 39.53
CA GLU A 32 -74.33 -22.31 38.51
C GLU A 32 -74.11 -21.58 37.17
N THR A 33 -75.00 -20.67 36.80
CA THR A 33 -74.90 -19.94 35.53
C THR A 33 -73.74 -18.95 35.53
N GLN A 34 -73.55 -18.22 36.63
CA GLN A 34 -72.39 -17.31 36.79
C GLN A 34 -71.06 -18.06 36.89
N LEU A 35 -71.07 -19.28 37.45
CA LEU A 35 -69.89 -20.13 37.48
C LEU A 35 -69.48 -20.51 36.06
N ALA A 36 -70.41 -20.94 35.22
CA ALA A 36 -70.13 -21.34 33.83
C ALA A 36 -69.49 -20.21 33.01
N ASP A 37 -70.02 -18.98 33.10
CA ASP A 37 -69.46 -17.82 32.39
C ASP A 37 -68.05 -17.45 32.86
N LYS A 38 -67.82 -17.44 34.18
CA LYS A 38 -66.51 -17.16 34.77
C LYS A 38 -65.49 -18.23 34.36
N VAL A 39 -65.87 -19.50 34.41
CA VAL A 39 -65.03 -20.61 33.95
C VAL A 39 -64.68 -20.47 32.48
N PHE A 40 -65.66 -20.14 31.63
CA PHE A 40 -65.43 -19.93 30.21
C PHE A 40 -64.44 -18.77 29.95
N ILE A 41 -64.60 -17.63 30.64
CA ILE A 41 -63.68 -16.48 30.51
C ILE A 41 -62.26 -16.86 30.91
N VAL A 42 -62.08 -17.54 32.05
CA VAL A 42 -60.75 -17.98 32.50
C VAL A 42 -60.11 -18.95 31.50
N LEU A 43 -60.91 -19.85 30.93
CA LEU A 43 -60.44 -20.82 29.95
C LEU A 43 -59.99 -20.13 28.64
N VAL A 44 -60.80 -19.19 28.13
CA VAL A 44 -60.46 -18.38 26.95
C VAL A 44 -59.21 -17.55 27.21
N ALA A 45 -59.11 -16.87 28.35
CA ALA A 45 -57.93 -16.09 28.72
C ALA A 45 -56.67 -16.95 28.81
N THR A 46 -56.78 -18.14 29.41
CA THR A 46 -55.65 -19.09 29.51
C THR A 46 -55.19 -19.55 28.13
N VAL A 47 -56.12 -19.88 27.23
CA VAL A 47 -55.79 -20.26 25.84
C VAL A 47 -55.11 -19.11 25.10
N LEU A 48 -55.60 -17.88 25.23
CA LEU A 48 -54.98 -16.70 24.59
C LEU A 48 -53.56 -16.44 25.11
N ILE A 49 -53.35 -16.55 26.42
CA ILE A 49 -52.03 -16.38 27.05
C ILE A 49 -51.07 -17.47 26.56
N LEU A 50 -51.51 -18.73 26.50
CA LEU A 50 -50.69 -19.84 26.01
C LEU A 50 -50.34 -19.68 24.53
N THR A 51 -51.30 -19.27 23.69
CA THR A 51 -51.04 -19.07 22.26
C THR A 51 -50.11 -17.88 22.02
N ALA A 52 -50.28 -16.76 22.73
CA ALA A 52 -49.36 -15.63 22.67
C ALA A 52 -47.94 -16.00 23.15
N GLY A 53 -47.82 -16.76 24.23
CA GLY A 53 -46.54 -17.26 24.74
C GLY A 53 -45.83 -18.18 23.75
N LEU A 54 -46.57 -19.07 23.09
CA LEU A 54 -46.05 -19.96 22.05
C LEU A 54 -45.61 -19.17 20.81
N ALA A 55 -46.40 -18.19 20.37
CA ALA A 55 -46.07 -17.32 19.24
C ALA A 55 -44.79 -16.50 19.52
N TRP A 56 -44.65 -15.95 20.73
CA TRP A 56 -43.44 -15.23 21.12
C TRP A 56 -42.21 -16.15 21.18
N SER A 57 -42.35 -17.34 21.78
CA SER A 57 -41.28 -18.33 21.87
C SER A 57 -40.79 -18.78 20.49
N THR A 58 -41.73 -19.07 19.58
CA THR A 58 -41.41 -19.46 18.19
C THR A 58 -40.75 -18.34 17.41
N ALA A 59 -41.22 -17.09 17.54
CA ALA A 59 -40.57 -15.93 16.93
C ALA A 59 -39.15 -15.71 17.46
N LYS A 60 -38.93 -15.85 18.78
CA LYS A 60 -37.60 -15.76 19.39
C LYS A 60 -36.67 -16.87 18.91
N LEU A 61 -37.16 -18.11 18.87
CA LEU A 61 -36.39 -19.25 18.35
C LEU A 61 -36.03 -19.06 16.88
N GLN A 62 -36.95 -18.57 16.04
CA GLN A 62 -36.66 -18.23 14.65
C GLN A 62 -35.60 -17.14 14.52
N SER A 63 -35.61 -16.13 15.39
CA SER A 63 -34.56 -15.11 15.44
C SER A 63 -33.20 -15.72 15.79
N GLU A 64 -33.12 -16.55 16.84
CA GLU A 64 -31.89 -17.26 17.22
C GLU A 64 -31.39 -18.20 16.10
N ILE A 65 -32.29 -18.93 15.44
CA ILE A 65 -31.96 -19.79 14.29
C ILE A 65 -31.42 -18.97 13.11
N LYS A 66 -31.99 -17.79 12.82
CA LYS A 66 -31.47 -16.90 11.77
C LYS A 66 -30.06 -16.41 12.12
N THR A 67 -29.81 -16.01 13.36
CA THR A 67 -28.48 -15.58 13.83
C THR A 67 -27.47 -16.73 13.74
N VAL A 68 -27.84 -17.93 14.18
CA VAL A 68 -26.97 -19.12 14.09
C VAL A 68 -26.77 -19.55 12.63
N GLY A 69 -27.79 -19.42 11.79
CA GLY A 69 -27.74 -19.71 10.35
C GLY A 69 -26.88 -18.72 9.56
N ALA A 70 -26.62 -17.53 10.09
CA ALA A 70 -25.70 -16.54 9.50
C ALA A 70 -24.23 -16.80 9.88
N LEU A 71 -23.94 -17.54 10.95
CA LEU A 71 -22.56 -17.86 11.36
C LEU A 71 -21.76 -18.63 10.28
N PRO A 72 -22.33 -19.63 9.56
CA PRO A 72 -21.63 -20.29 8.47
C PRO A 72 -21.30 -19.37 7.29
N SER A 73 -22.17 -18.41 6.96
CA SER A 73 -21.89 -17.45 5.87
C SER A 73 -20.78 -16.49 6.26
N ASP A 74 -20.80 -15.99 7.49
CA ASP A 74 -19.77 -15.09 8.00
C ASP A 74 -18.43 -15.81 8.14
N HIS A 75 -18.44 -17.06 8.63
CA HIS A 75 -17.23 -17.89 8.70
C HIS A 75 -16.65 -18.18 7.31
N LYS A 76 -17.50 -18.44 6.31
CA LYS A 76 -17.05 -18.64 4.92
C LYS A 76 -16.45 -17.37 4.33
N ALA A 77 -17.06 -16.21 4.58
CA ALA A 77 -16.55 -14.92 4.14
C ALA A 77 -15.17 -14.62 4.78
N LEU A 78 -15.05 -14.82 6.09
CA LEU A 78 -13.79 -14.65 6.83
C LEU A 78 -12.71 -15.63 6.35
N THR A 79 -13.06 -16.89 6.07
CA THR A 79 -12.11 -17.89 5.55
C THR A 79 -11.60 -17.50 4.17
N LEU A 80 -12.48 -16.98 3.31
CA LEU A 80 -12.11 -16.48 1.98
C LEU A 80 -11.19 -15.25 2.09
N GLU A 81 -11.53 -14.31 2.96
CA GLU A 81 -10.71 -13.12 3.22
C GLU A 81 -9.33 -13.49 3.76
N HIS A 82 -9.27 -14.40 4.75
CA HIS A 82 -8.02 -14.89 5.30
C HIS A 82 -7.17 -15.62 4.24
N GLY A 83 -7.80 -16.42 3.38
CA GLY A 83 -7.13 -17.05 2.23
C GLY A 83 -6.55 -16.01 1.25
N ARG A 84 -7.29 -14.92 0.98
CA ARG A 84 -6.82 -13.80 0.16
C ARG A 84 -5.61 -13.11 0.80
N LEU A 85 -5.71 -12.73 2.08
CA LEU A 85 -4.63 -12.07 2.81
C LEU A 85 -3.38 -12.93 2.89
N ARG A 86 -3.52 -14.23 3.14
CA ARG A 86 -2.40 -15.17 3.13
C ARG A 86 -1.70 -15.19 1.77
N LYS A 87 -2.45 -15.28 0.68
CA LYS A 87 -1.88 -15.23 -0.68
C LYS A 87 -1.15 -13.91 -0.95
N GLN A 88 -1.68 -12.79 -0.48
CA GLN A 88 -1.00 -11.49 -0.59
C GLN A 88 0.32 -11.49 0.19
N PHE A 89 0.30 -12.03 1.41
CA PHE A 89 1.50 -12.15 2.23
C PHE A 89 2.57 -13.05 1.61
N ASP A 90 2.17 -14.19 1.03
CA ASP A 90 3.06 -15.10 0.31
C ASP A 90 3.71 -14.38 -0.89
N ASN A 91 2.92 -13.68 -1.72
CA ASN A 91 3.42 -12.89 -2.86
C ASN A 91 4.41 -11.79 -2.44
N VAL A 92 4.13 -11.10 -1.32
CA VAL A 92 5.01 -10.08 -0.75
C VAL A 92 6.34 -10.71 -0.33
N THR A 93 6.28 -11.82 0.40
CA THR A 93 7.46 -12.54 0.90
C THR A 93 8.33 -13.06 -0.23
N ASP A 94 7.72 -13.66 -1.27
CA ASP A 94 8.42 -14.15 -2.46
C ASP A 94 9.12 -13.00 -3.21
N SER A 95 8.49 -11.84 -3.28
CA SER A 95 9.09 -10.64 -3.90
C SER A 95 10.29 -10.16 -3.11
N PHE A 96 10.19 -10.05 -1.78
CA PHE A 96 11.33 -9.67 -0.92
C PHE A 96 12.47 -10.68 -1.01
N HIS A 97 12.17 -11.98 -0.96
CA HIS A 97 13.15 -13.04 -1.08
C HIS A 97 13.91 -12.96 -2.41
N SER A 98 13.17 -12.78 -3.52
CA SER A 98 13.75 -12.62 -4.86
C SER A 98 14.65 -11.39 -4.95
N LEU A 99 14.20 -10.25 -4.41
CA LEU A 99 14.98 -9.01 -4.38
C LEU A 99 16.26 -9.16 -3.56
N ALA A 100 16.18 -9.78 -2.38
CA ALA A 100 17.34 -10.02 -1.52
C ALA A 100 18.38 -10.91 -2.21
N HIS A 101 17.94 -11.97 -2.92
CA HIS A 101 18.84 -12.83 -3.69
C HIS A 101 19.54 -12.08 -4.82
N LEU A 102 18.79 -11.29 -5.59
CA LEU A 102 19.34 -10.47 -6.68
C LEU A 102 20.35 -9.45 -6.16
N GLN A 103 19.99 -8.76 -5.08
CA GLN A 103 20.83 -7.78 -4.44
C GLN A 103 22.13 -8.40 -3.90
N ARG A 104 22.06 -9.56 -3.26
CA ARG A 104 23.23 -10.30 -2.80
C ARG A 104 24.16 -10.65 -3.96
N ASN A 105 23.61 -11.22 -5.04
CA ASN A 105 24.39 -11.62 -6.20
C ASN A 105 25.07 -10.41 -6.87
N LEU A 106 24.34 -9.29 -7.01
CA LEU A 106 24.90 -8.06 -7.55
C LEU A 106 25.96 -7.46 -6.62
N SER A 107 25.74 -7.51 -5.31
CA SER A 107 26.70 -7.04 -4.32
C SER A 107 28.02 -7.81 -4.42
N VAL A 108 27.97 -9.14 -4.51
CA VAL A 108 29.19 -9.96 -4.70
C VAL A 108 29.91 -9.58 -6.00
N ALA A 109 29.16 -9.31 -7.08
CA ALA A 109 29.73 -8.90 -8.36
C ALA A 109 30.40 -7.51 -8.31
N PHE A 110 29.88 -6.58 -7.50
CA PHE A 110 30.35 -5.20 -7.41
C PHE A 110 31.43 -4.99 -6.32
N TYR A 111 31.25 -5.56 -5.13
CA TYR A 111 32.09 -5.26 -3.96
C TYR A 111 33.48 -5.89 -3.99
N ASN A 112 33.63 -7.05 -4.64
CA ASN A 112 34.92 -7.74 -4.72
C ASN A 112 35.86 -7.16 -5.78
N LYS A 113 35.41 -6.15 -6.53
CA LYS A 113 36.16 -5.54 -7.63
C LYS A 113 36.75 -4.20 -7.22
N ASN A 114 38.06 -4.04 -7.43
CA ASN A 114 38.70 -2.72 -7.35
C ASN A 114 38.36 -1.92 -8.62
N MET A 115 37.39 -0.99 -8.51
CA MET A 115 36.89 -0.21 -9.65
C MET A 115 37.99 0.51 -10.45
N LYS A 116 39.09 0.90 -9.79
CA LYS A 116 40.20 1.60 -10.45
C LYS A 116 40.96 0.70 -11.43
N THR A 117 41.03 -0.61 -11.17
CA THR A 117 41.79 -1.58 -11.98
C THR A 117 40.94 -2.27 -13.05
N LEU A 118 39.62 -2.05 -13.07
CA LEU A 118 38.73 -2.69 -14.04
C LEU A 118 39.00 -2.25 -15.48
N LYS A 119 38.90 -3.22 -16.40
CA LYS A 119 38.92 -3.00 -17.86
C LYS A 119 37.55 -2.56 -18.38
N ALA A 120 37.50 -2.03 -19.59
CA ALA A 120 36.27 -1.50 -20.19
C ALA A 120 35.18 -2.58 -20.35
N GLU A 121 35.56 -3.80 -20.70
CA GLU A 121 34.66 -4.93 -20.90
C GLU A 121 34.00 -5.38 -19.58
N GLU A 122 34.73 -5.23 -18.47
CA GLU A 122 34.22 -5.53 -17.14
C GLU A 122 33.17 -4.50 -16.70
N PHE A 123 33.40 -3.21 -16.98
CA PHE A 123 32.39 -2.18 -16.76
C PHE A 123 31.13 -2.43 -17.59
N ASP A 124 31.28 -2.76 -18.88
CA ASP A 124 30.15 -3.08 -19.74
C ASP A 124 29.34 -4.28 -19.22
N SER A 125 30.03 -5.30 -18.71
CA SER A 125 29.39 -6.47 -18.08
C SER A 125 28.64 -6.09 -16.80
N MET A 126 29.25 -5.25 -15.95
CA MET A 126 28.62 -4.76 -14.72
C MET A 126 27.40 -3.89 -14.99
N PHE A 127 27.46 -3.02 -16.01
CA PHE A 127 26.32 -2.19 -16.39
C PHE A 127 25.15 -3.01 -16.92
N LYS A 128 25.42 -4.02 -17.77
CA LYS A 128 24.39 -4.97 -18.21
C LYS A 128 23.75 -5.71 -17.03
N LEU A 129 24.56 -6.16 -16.07
CA LEU A 129 24.06 -6.83 -14.88
C LEU A 129 23.19 -5.91 -14.02
N MET A 130 23.59 -4.64 -13.87
CA MET A 130 22.77 -3.64 -13.18
C MET A 130 21.46 -3.37 -13.93
N GLU A 131 21.46 -3.26 -15.26
CA GLU A 131 20.22 -3.07 -16.04
C GLU A 131 19.24 -4.25 -15.87
N GLN A 132 19.76 -5.47 -15.88
CA GLN A 132 18.97 -6.67 -15.61
C GLN A 132 18.39 -6.64 -14.19
N TYR A 133 19.23 -6.31 -13.20
CA TYR A 133 18.79 -6.13 -11.82
C TYR A 133 17.68 -5.09 -11.71
N LEU A 134 17.85 -3.90 -12.29
CA LEU A 134 16.86 -2.81 -12.24
C LEU A 134 15.53 -3.21 -12.90
N SER A 135 15.59 -4.00 -13.98
CA SER A 135 14.41 -4.55 -14.64
C SER A 135 13.57 -5.39 -13.70
N VAL A 136 14.22 -6.33 -13.03
CA VAL A 136 13.56 -7.25 -12.10
C VAL A 136 13.15 -6.49 -10.84
N TYR A 137 14.02 -5.64 -10.30
CA TYR A 137 13.79 -4.83 -9.12
C TYR A 137 12.54 -3.95 -9.25
N THR A 138 12.48 -3.11 -10.29
CA THR A 138 11.30 -2.25 -10.52
C THR A 138 10.02 -3.03 -10.80
N SER A 139 10.12 -4.21 -11.43
CA SER A 139 8.96 -5.08 -11.68
C SER A 139 8.41 -5.71 -10.40
N HIS A 140 9.26 -6.15 -9.47
CA HIS A 140 8.83 -6.66 -8.17
C HIS A 140 8.23 -5.56 -7.29
N ILE A 141 8.82 -4.36 -7.27
CA ILE A 141 8.21 -3.22 -6.57
C ILE A 141 6.83 -2.93 -7.15
N ALA A 142 6.68 -2.92 -8.47
CA ALA A 142 5.39 -2.68 -9.10
C ALA A 142 4.36 -3.75 -8.69
N ALA A 143 4.75 -5.03 -8.69
CA ALA A 143 3.88 -6.13 -8.25
C ALA A 143 3.47 -5.99 -6.78
N LEU A 144 4.43 -5.73 -5.90
CA LEU A 144 4.20 -5.51 -4.47
C LEU A 144 3.24 -4.34 -4.22
N MET A 145 3.48 -3.21 -4.89
CA MET A 145 2.63 -2.02 -4.75
C MET A 145 1.23 -2.24 -5.32
N ASN A 146 1.07 -3.06 -6.36
CA ASN A 146 -0.27 -3.43 -6.85
C ASN A 146 -1.07 -4.18 -5.80
N GLU A 147 -0.44 -5.10 -5.08
CA GLU A 147 -1.10 -5.89 -4.02
C GLU A 147 -1.48 -5.01 -2.83
N LEU A 148 -0.61 -4.06 -2.46
CA LEU A 148 -0.83 -3.16 -1.32
C LEU A 148 -1.85 -2.06 -1.61
N SER A 149 -1.80 -1.47 -2.80
CA SER A 149 -2.68 -0.35 -3.18
C SER A 149 -4.00 -0.80 -3.80
N GLY A 150 -4.12 -2.08 -4.21
CA GLY A 150 -5.27 -2.59 -4.96
C GLY A 150 -5.39 -2.08 -6.40
N GLY A 151 -4.38 -1.35 -6.90
CA GLY A 151 -4.39 -0.68 -8.21
C GLY A 151 -3.21 -1.06 -9.09
N ARG A 152 -3.18 -0.57 -10.34
CA ARG A 152 -2.03 -0.81 -11.23
C ARG A 152 -1.01 0.31 -11.09
N CYS A 153 0.06 0.00 -10.38
CA CYS A 153 1.21 0.85 -10.15
C CYS A 153 2.20 0.82 -11.31
N ALA A 154 2.80 1.98 -11.57
CA ALA A 154 3.99 2.18 -12.39
C ALA A 154 5.14 2.56 -11.48
N VAL A 155 6.33 1.98 -11.69
CA VAL A 155 7.51 2.21 -10.85
C VAL A 155 8.65 2.73 -11.71
N CYS A 156 9.35 3.75 -11.21
CA CYS A 156 10.60 4.19 -11.79
C CYS A 156 11.63 4.59 -10.73
N ILE A 157 12.90 4.49 -11.11
CA ILE A 157 14.03 4.97 -10.34
C ILE A 157 14.54 6.22 -11.05
N LYS A 158 14.67 7.31 -10.30
CA LYS A 158 15.24 8.58 -10.77
C LYS A 158 16.57 8.82 -10.09
N LEU A 159 17.56 9.37 -10.80
CA LEU A 159 18.83 9.80 -10.24
C LEU A 159 18.84 11.32 -10.06
N CYS A 160 19.42 11.77 -8.96
CA CYS A 160 19.70 13.18 -8.71
C CYS A 160 21.00 13.59 -9.39
N LEU A 161 20.94 14.62 -10.22
CA LEU A 161 22.05 15.20 -10.93
C LEU A 161 22.28 16.62 -10.39
N LYS A 162 23.53 16.99 -10.17
CA LYS A 162 23.93 18.35 -9.78
C LYS A 162 24.68 19.01 -10.93
N THR A 163 24.45 20.30 -11.16
CA THR A 163 25.35 21.10 -12.01
C THR A 163 26.68 21.31 -11.30
N GLN A 164 27.72 21.55 -12.09
CA GLN A 164 29.10 21.58 -11.60
C GLN A 164 29.46 22.84 -10.84
N GLU A 165 28.70 23.90 -11.11
CA GLU A 165 28.93 25.23 -10.59
C GLU A 165 28.55 25.36 -9.09
N ALA A 166 27.87 24.36 -8.51
CA ALA A 166 27.47 24.35 -7.10
C ALA A 166 27.82 23.03 -6.37
N PRO A 167 29.12 22.75 -6.07
CA PRO A 167 29.53 21.55 -5.34
C PRO A 167 29.13 21.58 -3.85
N GLN A 168 28.91 22.78 -3.29
CA GLN A 168 28.59 22.95 -1.87
C GLN A 168 27.07 23.13 -1.68
N ALA A 169 26.52 22.18 -0.92
CA ALA A 169 25.22 22.13 -0.27
C ALA A 169 24.08 23.08 -0.68
N SER A 170 22.90 22.46 -0.90
CA SER A 170 21.53 23.00 -0.76
C SER A 170 20.88 23.73 -1.93
N ASP A 171 21.57 23.98 -3.04
CA ASP A 171 20.94 24.71 -4.14
C ASP A 171 19.98 23.82 -4.95
N LEU A 172 18.72 23.79 -4.49
CA LEU A 172 17.59 23.15 -5.17
C LEU A 172 17.49 23.62 -6.64
N ALA A 173 17.84 24.89 -6.89
CA ALA A 173 17.83 25.53 -8.21
C ALA A 173 18.78 24.85 -9.22
N ASN A 174 19.87 24.25 -8.72
CA ASN A 174 20.92 23.62 -9.53
C ASN A 174 20.84 22.09 -9.55
N SER A 175 19.71 21.54 -9.06
CA SER A 175 19.50 20.11 -8.95
C SER A 175 18.44 19.65 -9.96
N TYR A 176 18.75 18.56 -10.66
CA TYR A 176 17.86 17.92 -11.62
C TYR A 176 17.62 16.48 -11.21
N VAL A 177 16.46 15.95 -11.60
CA VAL A 177 16.20 14.52 -11.54
C VAL A 177 15.99 13.98 -12.95
N MET A 178 16.34 12.72 -13.13
CA MET A 178 16.15 12.07 -14.42
C MET A 178 15.84 10.59 -14.22
N THR A 179 14.88 10.07 -14.98
CA THR A 179 14.51 8.65 -14.95
C THR A 179 15.69 7.79 -15.39
N TRP A 180 16.25 7.03 -14.45
CA TRP A 180 17.30 6.05 -14.73
C TRP A 180 16.70 4.76 -15.28
N TYR A 181 15.67 4.24 -14.61
CA TYR A 181 15.02 3.00 -14.99
C TYR A 181 13.51 3.05 -14.71
N ARG A 182 12.71 2.30 -15.47
CA ARG A 182 11.26 2.19 -15.32
C ARG A 182 10.83 0.74 -15.52
N ASP A 183 9.81 0.31 -14.81
CA ASP A 183 9.25 -1.02 -14.98
C ASP A 183 8.79 -1.26 -16.43
N ASN A 184 8.91 -2.50 -16.89
CA ASN A 184 8.63 -2.86 -18.28
C ASN A 184 7.15 -2.64 -18.67
N LYS A 185 6.21 -2.78 -17.72
CA LYS A 185 4.78 -2.69 -18.00
C LYS A 185 4.35 -1.24 -18.27
N SER A 186 4.93 -0.28 -17.55
CA SER A 186 4.62 1.14 -17.73
C SER A 186 5.51 1.83 -18.78
N TYR A 187 6.65 1.22 -19.16
CA TYR A 187 7.62 1.79 -20.09
C TYR A 187 7.00 2.30 -21.39
N ARG A 188 6.26 1.45 -22.12
CA ARG A 188 5.70 1.82 -23.44
C ARG A 188 4.81 3.07 -23.37
N LYS A 189 3.99 3.19 -22.31
CA LYS A 189 3.06 4.31 -22.14
C LYS A 189 3.76 5.59 -21.69
N ARG A 190 4.89 5.47 -20.97
CA ARG A 190 5.53 6.59 -20.28
C ARG A 190 6.89 6.98 -20.87
N LYS A 191 7.40 6.25 -21.86
CA LYS A 191 8.69 6.53 -22.52
C LYS A 191 8.75 7.97 -23.04
N LEU A 192 7.65 8.50 -23.56
CA LEU A 192 7.59 9.88 -24.07
C LEU A 192 7.84 10.94 -22.97
N SER A 193 7.59 10.62 -21.71
CA SER A 193 7.92 11.50 -20.57
C SER A 193 9.36 11.36 -20.11
N ASP A 194 10.03 10.25 -20.45
CA ASP A 194 11.40 9.96 -20.04
C ASP A 194 12.44 10.48 -21.04
N TYR A 195 12.05 10.78 -22.28
CA TYR A 195 12.93 11.26 -23.34
C TYR A 195 12.38 12.51 -24.01
N ASP A 196 13.26 13.49 -24.24
CA ASP A 196 12.95 14.66 -25.05
C ASP A 196 12.76 14.24 -26.51
N ARG A 197 11.65 14.67 -27.11
CA ARG A 197 11.23 14.21 -28.45
C ARG A 197 12.15 14.70 -29.56
N VAL A 198 12.84 15.83 -29.35
CA VAL A 198 13.68 16.48 -30.37
C VAL A 198 15.09 15.90 -30.33
N SER A 199 15.70 15.87 -29.16
CA SER A 199 17.08 15.42 -28.95
C SER A 199 17.21 13.90 -28.78
N GLY A 200 16.12 13.20 -28.44
CA GLY A 200 16.14 11.79 -28.07
C GLY A 200 16.90 11.51 -26.76
N GLN A 201 17.32 12.56 -26.04
CA GLN A 201 18.02 12.45 -24.77
C GLN A 201 17.03 12.29 -23.62
N LYS A 202 17.50 11.74 -22.49
CA LYS A 202 16.66 11.61 -21.31
C LYS A 202 16.27 12.98 -20.75
N THR A 203 14.99 13.16 -20.45
CA THR A 203 14.45 14.40 -19.89
C THR A 203 15.03 14.65 -18.50
N ARG A 204 15.61 15.84 -18.29
CA ARG A 204 16.04 16.33 -16.99
C ARG A 204 14.97 17.26 -16.43
N THR A 205 14.41 16.91 -15.27
CA THR A 205 13.41 17.74 -14.58
C THR A 205 14.09 18.49 -13.45
N ALA A 206 14.00 19.82 -13.44
CA ALA A 206 14.50 20.61 -12.32
C ALA A 206 13.73 20.25 -11.04
N VAL A 207 14.44 20.07 -9.93
CA VAL A 207 13.85 19.64 -8.65
C VAL A 207 12.76 20.61 -8.20
N GLU A 208 12.97 21.91 -8.37
CA GLU A 208 12.03 22.97 -8.01
C GLU A 208 10.70 22.92 -8.76
N LYS A 209 10.67 22.32 -9.95
CA LYS A 209 9.48 22.21 -10.80
C LYS A 209 8.64 20.96 -10.52
N ASN A 210 8.97 20.22 -9.47
CA ASN A 210 8.21 19.07 -9.02
C ASN A 210 8.05 19.11 -7.50
N THR A 211 6.82 19.23 -7.02
CA THR A 211 6.53 19.38 -5.58
C THR A 211 7.12 18.25 -4.74
N ALA A 212 7.07 17.00 -5.21
CA ALA A 212 7.57 15.85 -4.45
C ALA A 212 9.09 15.96 -4.22
N PHE A 213 9.86 16.19 -5.29
CA PHE A 213 11.32 16.32 -5.17
C PHE A 213 11.72 17.58 -4.40
N LYS A 214 11.04 18.71 -4.66
CA LYS A 214 11.27 19.96 -3.94
C LYS A 214 11.08 19.79 -2.43
N LYS A 215 10.00 19.13 -2.00
CA LYS A 215 9.74 18.89 -0.56
C LYS A 215 10.78 17.98 0.05
N ILE A 216 11.04 16.81 -0.54
CA ILE A 216 11.98 15.82 0.02
C ILE A 216 13.42 16.37 0.09
N MET A 217 13.84 17.16 -0.90
CA MET A 217 15.19 17.71 -0.95
C MET A 217 15.37 19.01 -0.18
N ASN A 218 14.29 19.66 0.27
CA ASN A 218 14.39 20.90 1.03
C ASN A 218 14.85 20.60 2.47
N PRO A 219 16.02 21.10 2.92
CA PRO A 219 16.54 20.82 4.25
C PRO A 219 15.69 21.43 5.39
N ARG A 220 14.75 22.32 5.06
CA ARG A 220 13.81 22.91 6.03
C ARG A 220 12.56 22.05 6.24
N GLU A 221 12.25 21.15 5.32
CA GLU A 221 11.12 20.24 5.44
C GLU A 221 11.48 19.06 6.34
N ARG A 222 10.53 18.61 7.17
CA ARG A 222 10.70 17.41 7.99
C ARG A 222 10.42 16.13 7.22
N ASP A 223 9.56 16.23 6.21
CA ASP A 223 9.10 15.09 5.45
C ASP A 223 10.24 14.48 4.64
N SER A 224 10.53 13.22 4.92
CA SER A 224 11.59 12.48 4.24
C SER A 224 11.11 11.85 2.94
N THR A 225 9.80 11.80 2.73
CA THR A 225 9.07 11.13 1.64
C THR A 225 7.93 12.02 1.14
N TYR A 226 7.29 11.65 0.03
CA TYR A 226 6.08 12.33 -0.46
C TYR A 226 5.07 11.31 -0.99
N LEU A 227 3.98 11.10 -0.25
CA LEU A 227 2.93 10.14 -0.59
C LEU A 227 1.56 10.86 -0.62
N ARG A 228 0.84 10.80 -1.74
CA ARG A 228 -0.46 11.46 -1.93
C ARG A 228 -1.33 10.66 -2.88
N ASP A 229 -2.64 10.58 -2.57
CA ASP A 229 -3.62 9.83 -3.37
C ASP A 229 -4.48 10.70 -4.31
N ASN A 230 -4.49 12.01 -4.10
CA ASN A 230 -5.40 12.97 -4.75
C ASN A 230 -4.67 14.14 -5.43
N LEU A 231 -3.63 13.84 -6.23
CA LEU A 231 -2.79 14.87 -6.86
C LEU A 231 -3.56 15.85 -7.77
N LEU A 232 -4.67 15.44 -8.36
CA LEU A 232 -5.48 16.33 -9.21
C LEU A 232 -6.09 17.46 -8.38
N GLU A 233 -6.71 17.13 -7.25
CA GLU A 233 -7.27 18.09 -6.30
C GLU A 233 -6.18 19.01 -5.74
N LEU A 234 -5.02 18.43 -5.36
CA LEU A 234 -3.88 19.22 -4.90
C LEU A 234 -3.34 20.16 -5.99
N ALA A 235 -3.37 19.76 -7.26
CA ALA A 235 -2.95 20.62 -8.36
C ALA A 235 -3.96 21.76 -8.63
N GLU A 236 -5.26 21.49 -8.49
CA GLU A 236 -6.32 22.51 -8.57
C GLU A 236 -6.22 23.53 -7.44
N ALA A 237 -5.84 23.09 -6.24
CA ALA A 237 -5.54 23.95 -5.09
C ALA A 237 -4.18 24.68 -5.19
N GLY A 238 -3.36 24.40 -6.21
CA GLY A 238 -2.02 24.98 -6.36
C GLY A 238 -0.95 24.39 -5.43
N GLU A 239 -1.25 23.29 -4.73
CA GLU A 239 -0.36 22.62 -3.78
C GLU A 239 0.56 21.58 -4.44
N TYR A 240 0.21 21.10 -5.64
CA TYR A 240 1.02 20.16 -6.42
C TYR A 240 1.35 20.69 -7.80
N GLN A 241 2.65 20.69 -8.12
CA GLN A 241 3.20 21.08 -9.40
C GLN A 241 4.11 19.98 -9.95
N ASN A 242 4.04 19.76 -11.26
CA ASN A 242 4.95 18.89 -12.00
C ASN A 242 5.11 19.39 -13.44
N ASP A 243 6.34 19.65 -13.88
CA ASP A 243 6.69 20.15 -15.21
C ASP A 243 6.28 19.20 -16.36
N ASN A 244 6.09 17.90 -16.07
CA ASN A 244 5.61 16.95 -17.06
C ASN A 244 4.11 17.18 -17.34
N THR A 245 3.77 17.96 -18.36
CA THR A 245 2.38 18.31 -18.71
C THR A 245 1.44 17.11 -18.90
N GLU A 246 1.96 15.93 -19.24
CA GLU A 246 1.16 14.72 -19.43
C GLU A 246 0.83 13.98 -18.11
N TRP A 247 1.38 14.40 -16.96
CA TRP A 247 1.30 13.66 -15.70
C TRP A 247 -0.15 13.35 -15.27
N LYS A 248 -1.07 14.31 -15.45
CA LYS A 248 -2.49 14.18 -15.09
C LYS A 248 -3.17 13.01 -15.80
N SER A 249 -2.75 12.71 -17.04
CA SER A 249 -3.26 11.57 -17.80
C SER A 249 -2.70 10.24 -17.32
N LEU A 250 -1.51 10.25 -16.71
CA LEU A 250 -0.74 9.06 -16.35
C LEU A 250 -1.02 8.55 -14.94
N TYR A 251 -1.28 9.43 -13.98
CA TYR A 251 -1.53 9.06 -12.58
C TYR A 251 -2.29 10.16 -11.82
N THR A 252 -2.86 9.78 -10.69
CA THR A 252 -3.55 10.67 -9.73
C THR A 252 -3.02 10.49 -8.31
N ALA A 253 -2.25 9.44 -8.06
CA ALA A 253 -1.55 9.18 -6.81
C ALA A 253 -0.07 8.92 -7.06
N THR A 254 0.78 9.29 -6.09
CA THR A 254 2.22 9.03 -6.12
C THR A 254 2.77 8.74 -4.73
N ALA A 255 3.78 7.88 -4.67
CA ALA A 255 4.67 7.70 -3.54
C ALA A 255 6.11 7.87 -4.01
N VAL A 256 6.82 8.82 -3.42
CA VAL A 256 8.21 9.14 -3.74
C VAL A 256 9.03 9.01 -2.47
N VAL A 257 10.00 8.09 -2.50
CA VAL A 257 10.95 7.87 -1.40
C VAL A 257 12.38 8.10 -1.89
N PRO A 258 13.25 8.74 -1.09
CA PRO A 258 14.62 8.98 -1.48
C PRO A 258 15.47 7.72 -1.35
N ILE A 259 16.41 7.55 -2.28
CA ILE A 259 17.52 6.61 -2.13
C ILE A 259 18.63 7.40 -1.43
N CYS A 260 18.73 7.28 -0.10
CA CYS A 260 19.64 8.10 0.69
C CYS A 260 20.31 7.36 1.84
N LEU A 261 21.39 7.96 2.37
CA LEU A 261 21.94 7.62 3.68
C LEU A 261 22.01 8.88 4.55
N PRO A 262 21.76 8.75 5.87
CA PRO A 262 22.05 9.81 6.81
C PRO A 262 23.55 10.08 6.84
N VAL A 263 23.94 11.35 7.00
CA VAL A 263 25.33 11.75 7.19
C VAL A 263 25.66 11.66 8.68
N GLU A 264 26.71 10.92 9.04
CA GLU A 264 27.10 10.49 10.40
C GLU A 264 27.11 11.56 11.52
N LYS A 265 27.03 12.85 11.18
CA LYS A 265 27.10 13.98 12.13
C LYS A 265 25.86 14.88 12.15
N ASN A 266 24.88 14.62 11.27
CA ASN A 266 23.64 15.38 11.21
C ASN A 266 22.54 14.49 10.65
N GLU A 267 21.67 13.97 11.51
CA GLU A 267 20.54 13.11 11.14
C GLU A 267 19.62 13.75 10.08
N ARG A 268 19.59 15.09 10.00
CA ARG A 268 18.82 15.82 8.98
C ARG A 268 19.58 15.96 7.66
N ALA A 269 20.91 15.88 7.68
CA ALA A 269 21.70 15.88 6.45
C ALA A 269 21.66 14.49 5.82
N ARG A 270 21.10 14.42 4.62
CA ARG A 270 20.96 13.18 3.85
C ARG A 270 21.72 13.29 2.54
N ARG A 271 22.50 12.26 2.21
CA ARG A 271 23.09 12.13 0.88
C ARG A 271 22.09 11.41 -0.02
N ILE A 272 21.28 12.18 -0.75
CA ILE A 272 20.28 11.65 -1.69
C ILE A 272 20.96 11.36 -3.04
N LEU A 273 20.91 10.10 -3.49
CA LEU A 273 21.39 9.68 -4.82
C LEU A 273 20.29 9.77 -5.88
N GLY A 274 19.04 9.65 -5.46
CA GLY A 274 17.90 9.51 -6.34
C GLY A 274 16.62 9.22 -5.59
N PHE A 275 15.63 8.72 -6.31
CA PHE A 275 14.30 8.40 -5.78
C PHE A 275 13.77 7.09 -6.36
N VAL A 276 13.02 6.35 -5.55
CA VAL A 276 12.07 5.34 -6.02
C VAL A 276 10.70 6.04 -6.08
N CYS A 277 10.07 6.00 -7.25
CA CYS A 277 8.78 6.62 -7.49
C CYS A 277 7.76 5.56 -7.91
N VAL A 278 6.61 5.55 -7.24
CA VAL A 278 5.47 4.69 -7.53
C VAL A 278 4.28 5.58 -7.85
N ASP A 279 3.63 5.36 -8.98
CA ASP A 279 2.46 6.13 -9.40
C ASP A 279 1.30 5.19 -9.75
N ASN A 280 0.07 5.56 -9.41
CA ASN A 280 -1.12 4.84 -9.87
C ASN A 280 -2.32 5.79 -10.10
N LYS A 281 -3.44 5.24 -10.58
CA LYS A 281 -4.70 6.00 -10.80
C LYS A 281 -5.72 5.81 -9.68
N GLU A 282 -5.54 4.76 -8.89
CA GLU A 282 -6.53 4.25 -7.96
C GLU A 282 -6.36 4.79 -6.52
N GLY A 283 -5.21 5.38 -6.18
CA GLY A 283 -4.87 5.77 -4.80
C GLY A 283 -4.31 4.61 -3.99
N GLY A 284 -4.46 4.67 -2.67
CA GLY A 284 -3.95 3.64 -1.75
C GLY A 284 -2.44 3.67 -1.56
N LEU A 285 -1.77 4.74 -1.97
CA LEU A 285 -0.33 4.96 -1.78
C LEU A 285 -0.05 5.76 -0.51
N GLN A 286 -0.99 6.59 -0.03
CA GLN A 286 -0.84 7.35 1.22
C GLN A 286 -1.06 6.47 2.45
N ASN A 287 -0.17 5.50 2.65
CA ASN A 287 -0.22 4.51 3.73
C ASN A 287 1.17 4.29 4.34
N SER A 288 1.28 4.24 5.67
CA SER A 288 2.54 4.03 6.39
C SER A 288 3.20 2.68 6.05
N LEU A 289 2.42 1.64 5.73
CA LEU A 289 2.96 0.37 5.26
C LEU A 289 3.66 0.52 3.90
N VAL A 290 3.03 1.24 2.96
CA VAL A 290 3.61 1.55 1.64
C VAL A 290 4.91 2.34 1.82
N GLU A 291 4.88 3.36 2.67
CA GLU A 291 6.05 4.17 2.99
C GLU A 291 7.20 3.34 3.55
N ASN A 292 6.95 2.57 4.61
CA ASN A 292 7.98 1.75 5.27
C ASN A 292 8.61 0.73 4.32
N ILE A 293 7.78 0.06 3.51
CA ILE A 293 8.26 -0.91 2.52
C ILE A 293 9.12 -0.23 1.46
N LEU A 294 8.67 0.90 0.92
CA LEU A 294 9.43 1.62 -0.12
C LEU A 294 10.73 2.20 0.44
N CYS A 295 10.73 2.74 1.66
CA CYS A 295 11.94 3.20 2.34
C CYS A 295 12.92 2.04 2.55
N ALA A 296 12.48 0.89 3.08
CA ALA A 296 13.33 -0.27 3.28
C ALA A 296 13.97 -0.76 1.96
N LEU A 297 13.18 -0.77 0.88
CA LEU A 297 13.67 -1.10 -0.46
C LEU A 297 14.69 -0.06 -0.96
N ALA A 298 14.38 1.24 -0.86
CA ALA A 298 15.28 2.32 -1.27
C ALA A 298 16.61 2.31 -0.49
N ASP A 299 16.56 2.09 0.83
CA ASP A 299 17.72 1.97 1.71
C ASP A 299 18.55 0.75 1.35
N SER A 300 17.91 -0.40 1.11
CA SER A 300 18.60 -1.61 0.67
C SER A 300 19.29 -1.40 -0.69
N PHE A 301 18.69 -0.63 -1.59
CA PHE A 301 19.24 -0.37 -2.91
C PHE A 301 20.39 0.66 -2.90
N TYR A 302 20.47 1.52 -1.89
CA TYR A 302 21.47 2.59 -1.82
C TYR A 302 22.92 2.14 -2.09
N PRO A 303 23.46 1.09 -1.43
CA PRO A 303 24.88 0.76 -1.57
C PRO A 303 25.22 0.31 -2.99
N LEU A 304 24.31 -0.39 -3.65
CA LEU A 304 24.42 -0.80 -5.05
C LEU A 304 24.36 0.41 -6.00
N ALA A 305 23.41 1.32 -5.77
CA ALA A 305 23.29 2.54 -6.56
C ALA A 305 24.55 3.41 -6.44
N ALA A 306 25.08 3.58 -5.22
CA ALA A 306 26.30 4.33 -4.95
C ALA A 306 27.50 3.73 -5.69
N ARG A 307 27.68 2.41 -5.63
CA ARG A 307 28.76 1.70 -6.32
C ARG A 307 28.64 1.76 -7.83
N TYR A 308 27.42 1.69 -8.36
CA TYR A 308 27.20 1.87 -9.79
C TYR A 308 27.58 3.28 -10.25
N ILE A 309 27.17 4.32 -9.52
CA ILE A 309 27.52 5.71 -9.84
C ILE A 309 29.05 5.89 -9.80
N GLU A 310 29.73 5.32 -8.81
CA GLU A 310 31.21 5.33 -8.73
C GLU A 310 31.85 4.63 -9.95
N ALA A 311 31.44 3.40 -10.25
CA ALA A 311 31.95 2.63 -11.37
C ALA A 311 31.75 3.37 -12.70
N TRP A 312 30.58 3.98 -12.84
CA TRP A 312 30.21 4.81 -13.96
C TRP A 312 31.13 6.03 -14.13
N THR A 313 31.35 6.80 -13.06
CA THR A 313 32.25 7.97 -13.09
C THR A 313 33.68 7.59 -13.48
N ILE A 314 34.18 6.45 -13.00
CA ILE A 314 35.52 5.96 -13.35
C ILE A 314 35.58 5.55 -14.83
N ALA A 315 34.59 4.80 -15.31
CA ALA A 315 34.53 4.36 -16.70
C ALA A 315 34.48 5.55 -17.67
N ASP A 316 33.69 6.58 -17.35
CA ASP A 316 33.58 7.81 -18.13
C ASP A 316 34.92 8.57 -18.19
N THR A 317 35.60 8.69 -17.04
CA THR A 317 36.93 9.30 -16.96
C THR A 317 37.96 8.58 -17.84
N LYS A 318 37.95 7.24 -17.84
CA LYS A 318 38.88 6.44 -18.67
C LYS A 318 38.59 6.59 -20.15
N LYS A 319 37.30 6.64 -20.52
CA LYS A 319 36.84 6.81 -21.90
C LYS A 319 37.19 8.18 -22.47
N TRP A 320 37.07 9.23 -21.65
CA TRP A 320 37.54 10.58 -21.99
C TRP A 320 39.02 10.58 -22.35
N ASN A 321 39.86 9.92 -21.55
CA ASN A 321 41.30 9.83 -21.81
C ASN A 321 41.63 9.01 -23.07
N ASN A 322 40.70 8.20 -23.57
CA ASN A 322 40.90 7.33 -24.75
C ASN A 322 40.11 7.82 -25.99
N GLY A 323 39.48 9.00 -25.94
CA GLY A 323 38.79 9.60 -27.10
C GLY A 323 37.48 8.92 -27.54
N GLN A 324 36.88 8.03 -26.73
CA GLN A 324 35.60 7.37 -27.05
C GLN A 324 34.50 7.79 -26.07
N THR A 325 33.61 8.70 -26.46
CA THR A 325 32.46 9.08 -25.61
C THR A 325 31.26 8.16 -25.84
N ARG A 326 30.78 7.49 -24.79
CA ARG A 326 29.36 7.06 -24.74
C ARG A 326 28.59 8.18 -24.04
N ASP A 327 27.54 8.69 -24.67
CA ASP A 327 26.68 9.65 -24.01
C ASP A 327 26.00 9.00 -22.83
N LEU A 328 26.19 9.64 -21.68
CA LEU A 328 25.52 9.29 -20.47
C LEU A 328 24.71 10.48 -19.99
N PRO A 329 23.69 10.22 -19.18
CA PRO A 329 22.67 11.19 -18.91
C PRO A 329 23.11 12.27 -17.91
N ILE A 330 24.34 12.16 -17.40
CA ILE A 330 24.95 13.01 -16.37
C ILE A 330 26.20 13.68 -16.93
N ARG A 331 26.14 14.31 -18.12
CA ARG A 331 27.03 15.45 -18.37
C ARG A 331 26.56 16.61 -17.47
N GLY A 332 27.13 16.74 -16.27
CA GLY A 332 27.79 17.99 -15.93
C GLY A 332 29.24 17.77 -16.36
N ASN A 333 29.83 18.69 -17.16
CA ASN A 333 31.15 18.57 -17.79
C ASN A 333 32.30 18.35 -16.79
N ARG A 334 33.31 19.19 -16.60
CA ARG A 334 34.20 19.11 -15.42
C ARG A 334 34.57 20.51 -15.01
#